data_AF-A0A504LBQ8-F1
#
_entry.id   AF-A0A504LBQ8-F1
#
_cell.length_a   1.000
_cell.length_b   1.000
_cell.length_c   1.000
_cell.angle_alpha   90.00
_cell.angle_beta   90.00
_cell.angle_gamma   90.00
#
_symmetry.space_group_name_H-M   'P 1'
#
loop_
_entity.id
_entity.type
_entity.pdbx_description
1 polymer ?
#
loop_
_entity_poly.entity_id
_entity_poly.type
_entity_poly.pdbx_seq_one_letter_code
_entity_poly.pdbx_strand_id
1 'polypeptide(L)'
;MKVLTANRLSDGIAVWYADGGWAETVGHADLAHDKAAEDRLEAIGAAAYANNEVVDVNLIDVEMVDGLVEPVRLREKIRAAGPTIRTDLGKQASPEAIGA
;
A
#
# COMPACT_ATOMS: atom_id res chain seq x y z
N MET A 1 9.37 8.87 4.24
CA MET A 1 8.31 9.29 3.28
C MET A 1 7.03 8.62 3.72
N LYS A 2 5.86 9.05 3.23
CA LYS A 2 4.62 8.33 3.51
C LYS A 2 3.93 7.88 2.22
N VAL A 3 3.11 6.85 2.35
CA VAL A 3 2.21 6.37 1.29
C VAL A 3 0.83 6.15 1.85
N LEU A 4 -0.19 6.25 1.01
CA LEU A 4 -1.57 5.94 1.36
C LEU A 4 -1.84 4.46 1.11
N THR A 5 -2.29 3.75 2.15
CA THR A 5 -2.71 2.35 2.06
C THR A 5 -4.14 2.16 2.55
N ALA A 6 -4.80 1.13 2.04
CA ALA A 6 -6.14 0.72 2.49
C ALA A 6 -6.39 -0.76 2.15
N ASN A 7 -7.55 -1.29 2.55
CA ASN A 7 -8.09 -2.54 2.01
C ASN A 7 -9.21 -2.21 1.03
N ARG A 8 -9.13 -2.73 -0.19
CA ARG A 8 -10.21 -2.59 -1.18
C ARG A 8 -11.46 -3.33 -0.70
N LEU A 9 -12.61 -2.68 -0.73
CA LEU A 9 -13.82 -3.23 -0.08
C LEU A 9 -14.35 -4.48 -0.77
N SER A 10 -14.21 -4.59 -2.10
CA SER A 10 -14.79 -5.67 -2.90
C SER A 10 -14.16 -7.05 -2.66
N ASP A 11 -12.86 -7.10 -2.36
CA ASP A 11 -12.07 -8.34 -2.27
C ASP A 11 -11.14 -8.37 -1.05
N GLY A 12 -11.06 -7.29 -0.28
CA GLY A 12 -10.30 -7.21 0.95
C GLY A 12 -8.79 -7.12 0.76
N ILE A 13 -8.28 -6.98 -0.47
CA ILE A 13 -6.82 -6.93 -0.67
C ILE A 13 -6.24 -5.60 -0.18
N ALA A 14 -5.01 -5.65 0.34
CA ALA A 14 -4.25 -4.44 0.64
C ALA A 14 -3.86 -3.73 -0.65
N VAL A 15 -4.17 -2.44 -0.75
CA VAL A 15 -3.90 -1.57 -1.89
C VAL A 15 -3.14 -0.32 -1.46
N TRP A 16 -2.49 0.32 -2.44
CA TRP A 16 -1.62 1.47 -2.28
C TRP A 16 -1.99 2.51 -3.33
N TYR A 17 -2.21 3.75 -2.93
CA TYR A 17 -2.64 4.77 -3.89
C TYR A 17 -1.52 5.06 -4.89
N ALA A 18 -1.85 5.07 -6.18
CA ALA A 18 -0.91 5.23 -7.27
C ALA A 18 -1.64 5.80 -8.50
N ASP A 19 -1.09 6.85 -9.10
CA ASP A 19 -1.53 7.38 -10.41
C ASP A 19 -3.07 7.51 -10.56
N GLY A 20 -3.71 8.18 -9.59
CA GLY A 20 -5.17 8.39 -9.64
C GLY A 20 -6.02 7.21 -9.16
N GLY A 21 -5.43 6.04 -8.91
CA GLY A 21 -6.12 4.81 -8.53
C GLY A 21 -5.40 4.03 -7.42
N TRP A 22 -5.53 2.71 -7.46
CA TRP A 22 -5.05 1.80 -6.41
C TRP A 22 -4.19 0.68 -7.01
N ALA A 23 -2.90 0.67 -6.69
CA ALA A 23 -1.98 -0.41 -7.00
C ALA A 23 -2.03 -1.51 -5.93
N GLU A 24 -1.74 -2.75 -6.33
CA GLU A 24 -1.70 -3.88 -5.38
C GLU A 24 -0.33 -4.02 -4.70
N THR A 25 0.71 -3.41 -5.25
CA THR A 25 2.08 -3.48 -4.73
C THR A 25 2.56 -2.11 -4.25
N VAL A 26 3.26 -2.10 -3.11
CA VAL A 26 3.72 -0.85 -2.46
C VAL A 26 4.77 -0.11 -3.29
N GLY A 27 5.53 -0.81 -4.13
CA GLY A 27 6.55 -0.21 -5.00
C GLY A 27 6.00 0.78 -6.05
N HIS A 28 4.70 0.71 -6.35
CA HIS A 28 4.04 1.65 -7.27
C HIS A 28 3.36 2.82 -6.57
N ALA A 29 3.41 2.89 -5.24
CA ALA A 29 2.67 3.89 -4.48
C ALA A 29 3.20 5.31 -4.72
N ASP A 30 2.27 6.28 -4.79
CA ASP A 30 2.60 7.70 -4.76
C ASP A 30 3.31 8.04 -3.43
N LEU A 31 4.53 8.57 -3.52
CA LEU A 31 5.32 8.97 -2.35
C LEU A 31 4.97 10.40 -1.91
N ALA A 32 4.52 10.56 -0.67
CA ALA A 32 4.44 11.85 -0.01
C ALA A 32 5.78 12.21 0.64
N HIS A 33 6.41 13.25 0.11
CA HIS A 33 7.69 13.80 0.59
C HIS A 33 7.54 15.03 1.48
N ASP A 34 6.35 15.65 1.49
CA ASP A 34 6.05 16.83 2.28
C ASP A 34 4.60 16.82 2.78
N LYS A 35 4.26 17.82 3.60
CA LYS A 35 2.94 17.94 4.21
C LYS A 35 1.82 18.16 3.18
N ALA A 36 2.09 18.86 2.08
CA ALA A 36 1.08 19.12 1.06
C ALA A 36 0.70 17.82 0.30
N ALA A 37 1.70 16.97 0.04
CA ALA A 37 1.48 15.64 -0.53
C ALA A 37 0.75 14.71 0.45
N GLU A 38 1.06 14.76 1.75
CA GLU A 38 0.30 14.05 2.79
C GLU A 38 -1.17 14.49 2.79
N ASP A 39 -1.44 15.80 2.81
CA ASP A 39 -2.81 16.34 2.81
C ASP A 39 -3.62 15.94 1.59
N ARG A 40 -2.98 15.93 0.41
CA ARG A 40 -3.58 15.44 -0.84
C ARG A 40 -4.01 13.98 -0.69
N LEU A 41 -3.12 13.13 -0.18
CA LEU A 41 -3.39 11.71 0.00
C LEU A 41 -4.46 11.45 1.07
N GLU A 42 -4.47 12.21 2.17
CA GLU A 42 -5.53 12.12 3.18
C GLU A 42 -6.91 12.45 2.58
N ALA A 43 -7.01 13.51 1.78
CA ALA A 43 -8.25 13.90 1.13
C ALA A 43 -8.75 12.82 0.14
N ILE A 44 -7.83 12.24 -0.64
CA ILE A 44 -8.12 11.14 -1.57
C ILE A 44 -8.63 9.92 -0.79
N GLY A 45 -7.94 9.53 0.27
CA GLY A 45 -8.30 8.40 1.11
C GLY A 45 -9.67 8.57 1.76
N ALA A 46 -9.98 9.77 2.27
CA ALA A 46 -11.27 10.09 2.85
C ALA A 46 -12.41 10.00 1.83
N ALA A 47 -12.19 10.49 0.60
CA ALA A 47 -13.18 10.40 -0.47
C ALA A 47 -13.43 8.93 -0.89
N ALA A 48 -12.38 8.14 -1.07
CA ALA A 48 -12.49 6.73 -1.45
C ALA A 48 -13.20 5.90 -0.36
N TYR A 49 -12.93 6.19 0.92
CA TYR A 49 -13.68 5.60 2.04
C TYR A 49 -15.17 5.97 1.99
N ALA A 50 -15.48 7.26 1.81
CA ALA A 50 -16.86 7.74 1.72
C ALA A 50 -17.64 7.12 0.53
N ASN A 51 -16.94 6.81 -0.56
CA ASN A 51 -17.49 6.14 -1.73
C ASN A 51 -17.62 4.61 -1.58
N ASN A 52 -17.24 4.03 -0.43
CA ASN A 52 -17.18 2.59 -0.18
C ASN A 52 -16.25 1.85 -1.15
N GLU A 53 -15.18 2.48 -1.61
CA GLU A 53 -14.17 1.83 -2.45
C GLU A 53 -13.17 1.05 -1.58
N VAL A 54 -12.84 1.59 -0.40
CA VAL A 54 -11.80 1.09 0.50
C VAL A 54 -12.19 1.25 1.97
N VAL A 55 -11.53 0.48 2.84
CA VAL A 55 -11.62 0.55 4.31
C VAL A 55 -10.22 0.49 4.93
N ASP A 56 -10.10 0.84 6.23
CA ASP A 56 -8.81 0.90 6.94
C ASP A 56 -7.76 1.77 6.21
N VAL A 57 -8.20 2.96 5.80
CA VAL A 57 -7.39 3.95 5.09
C VAL A 57 -6.39 4.58 6.04
N ASN A 58 -5.11 4.60 5.67
CA ASN A 58 -4.06 5.17 6.50
C ASN A 58 -2.87 5.70 5.69
N LEU A 59 -2.26 6.78 6.16
CA LEU A 59 -0.92 7.18 5.75
C LEU A 59 0.10 6.46 6.63
N ILE A 60 1.02 5.72 6.01
CA ILE A 60 2.05 4.97 6.73
C ILE A 60 3.45 5.43 6.31
N ASP A 61 4.40 5.31 7.24
CA ASP A 61 5.80 5.58 6.96
C ASP A 61 6.41 4.46 6.10
N VAL A 62 7.16 4.88 5.09
CA VAL A 62 7.98 4.03 4.22
C VAL A 62 9.41 4.55 4.13
N GLU A 63 10.31 3.61 3.85
CA GLU A 63 11.73 3.82 3.59
C GLU A 63 12.12 3.29 2.20
N MET A 64 13.24 3.77 1.69
CA MET A 64 13.85 3.24 0.46
C MET A 64 14.99 2.30 0.85
N VAL A 65 14.86 1.02 0.52
CA VAL A 65 15.87 -0.01 0.78
C VAL A 65 16.23 -0.64 -0.56
N ASP A 66 17.51 -0.56 -0.94
CA ASP A 66 18.02 -1.13 -2.21
C ASP A 66 17.23 -0.70 -3.47
N GLY A 67 16.70 0.53 -3.47
CA GLY A 67 15.91 1.05 -4.58
C GLY A 67 14.43 0.65 -4.56
N LEU A 68 13.97 -0.04 -3.51
CA LEU A 68 12.58 -0.45 -3.32
C LEU A 68 11.93 0.30 -2.15
N VAL A 69 10.63 0.61 -2.30
CA VAL A 69 9.81 1.20 -1.24
C VAL A 69 9.39 0.10 -0.26
N GLU A 70 9.78 0.23 1.01
CA GLU A 70 9.38 -0.68 2.08
C GLU A 70 8.57 0.01 3.20
N PRO A 71 7.44 -0.58 3.63
CA PRO A 71 6.73 -0.12 4.84
C PRO A 71 7.58 -0.28 6.11
N VAL A 72 7.63 0.72 6.98
CA VAL A 72 8.45 0.63 8.21
C VAL A 72 7.83 -0.33 9.24
N ARG A 73 6.50 -0.34 9.38
CA ARG A 73 5.80 -1.12 10.40
C ARG A 73 5.61 -2.58 9.98
N LEU A 74 5.87 -3.52 10.88
CA LEU A 74 5.72 -4.97 10.62
C LEU A 74 4.34 -5.37 10.08
N ARG A 75 3.26 -4.80 10.64
CA ARG A 75 1.88 -5.04 10.14
C ARG A 75 1.77 -4.74 8.65
N GLU A 76 2.37 -3.65 8.22
CA GLU A 76 2.30 -3.18 6.84
C GLU A 76 3.24 -3.96 5.94
N LYS A 77 4.42 -4.40 6.44
CA LYS A 77 5.27 -5.38 5.73
C LYS A 77 4.50 -6.68 5.44
N ILE A 78 3.75 -7.18 6.41
CA ILE A 78 2.91 -8.38 6.25
C ILE A 78 1.75 -8.13 5.26
N ARG A 79 1.10 -6.96 5.29
CA ARG A 79 0.05 -6.60 4.30
C ARG A 79 0.59 -6.44 2.88
N ALA A 80 1.81 -5.93 2.74
CA ALA A 80 2.48 -5.76 1.45
C ALA A 80 2.91 -7.10 0.84
N ALA A 81 3.40 -8.03 1.66
CA ALA A 81 3.79 -9.37 1.23
C ALA A 81 2.57 -10.30 1.19
N GLY A 82 2.06 -10.70 2.35
CA GLY A 82 1.01 -11.69 2.51
C GLY A 82 1.21 -12.56 3.75
N PRO A 83 0.52 -13.70 3.86
CA PRO A 83 0.58 -14.56 5.04
C PRO A 83 1.99 -15.04 5.37
N THR A 84 2.34 -15.12 6.65
CA THR A 84 3.66 -15.58 7.12
C THR A 84 3.77 -17.10 7.29
N ILE A 85 2.65 -17.82 7.35
CA ILE A 85 2.61 -19.29 7.50
C ILE A 85 2.49 -20.01 6.16
N ARG A 86 1.69 -19.47 5.23
CA ARG A 86 1.48 -19.98 3.88
C ARG A 86 1.99 -18.96 2.88
N THR A 87 3.31 -18.86 2.79
CA THR A 87 3.99 -17.88 1.93
C THR A 87 3.73 -18.12 0.44
N ASP A 88 3.25 -19.32 0.08
CA ASP A 88 2.79 -19.71 -1.25
C ASP A 88 1.45 -19.10 -1.68
N LEU A 89 0.74 -18.43 -0.77
CA LEU A 89 -0.60 -17.86 -1.02
C LEU A 89 -0.64 -16.32 -1.06
N GLY A 90 0.46 -15.65 -0.71
CA GLY A 90 0.52 -14.19 -0.68
C GLY A 90 1.14 -13.59 -1.95
N LYS A 91 1.27 -12.26 -1.99
CA LYS A 91 1.92 -11.54 -3.10
C LYS A 91 3.39 -11.91 -3.24
N GLN A 92 4.03 -12.37 -2.16
CA GLN A 92 5.39 -12.91 -2.20
C GLN A 92 5.53 -14.22 -2.99
N ALA A 93 4.41 -14.88 -3.35
CA ALA A 93 4.41 -16.05 -4.25
C ALA A 93 4.15 -15.68 -5.72
N SER A 94 3.83 -14.41 -6.02
CA SER A 94 3.55 -13.98 -7.38
C SER A 94 4.81 -14.06 -8.25
N PRO A 95 4.70 -14.37 -9.56
CA PRO A 95 5.84 -14.44 -10.47
C PRO A 95 6.69 -13.15 -10.49
N GLU A 96 6.07 -11.98 -10.33
CA GLU A 96 6.78 -10.70 -10.22
C GLU A 96 7.70 -10.60 -8.99
N ALA A 97 7.35 -11.26 -7.88
CA ALA A 97 8.16 -11.27 -6.66
C ALA A 97 9.32 -12.29 -6.72
N ILE A 98 9.20 -13.34 -7.54
CA ILE A 98 10.18 -14.42 -7.66
C ILE A 98 11.33 -14.06 -8.63
N GLY A 99 11.12 -13.05 -9.48
CA GLY A 99 12.09 -12.59 -10.50
C GLY A 99 12.90 -11.34 -10.15
N ALA A 100 12.76 -10.80 -8.94
CA ALA A 100 13.49 -9.63 -8.44
C ALA A 100 14.75 -10.03 -7.66
#